data_AF-A0A8S2GBC6-F1
#
_entry.id   AF-A0A8S2GBC6-F1
#
_cell.length_a   1.000
_cell.length_b   1.000
_cell.length_c   1.000
_cell.angle_alpha   90.00
_cell.angle_beta   90.00
_cell.angle_gamma   90.00
#
_symmetry.space_group_name_H-M   'P 1'
#
loop_
_entity.id
_entity.type
_entity.pdbx_description
1 polymer ?
#
loop_
_entity_poly.entity_id
_entity_poly.type
_entity_poly.pdbx_seq_one_letter_code
_entity_poly.pdbx_strand_id
1 'polypeptide(L)'
;EVRAAAVNSCYDISCGYDVFLSKIIEYIVSMFDDDIEHVRLLAMRTLGKIANGKVLRGEQVISILTELLSRSYDIRSALHDVLRVVKIGDPTTLHQLFHRLVENIQRFKTDTYSVLRCLKELGQNNSAFIALLLPKLLPMHLYL
;
A
#
# COMPACT_ATOMS: atom_id res chain seq x y z
N GLU A 1 -1.44 -23.83 3.70
CA GLU A 1 -0.49 -24.36 2.69
C GLU A 1 -0.95 -24.08 1.26
N VAL A 2 -2.14 -24.55 0.84
CA VAL A 2 -2.68 -24.33 -0.52
C VAL A 2 -2.77 -22.84 -0.90
N ARG A 3 -3.27 -21.97 -0.02
CA ARG A 3 -3.37 -20.52 -0.30
C ARG A 3 -2.00 -19.86 -0.53
N ALA A 4 -0.98 -20.29 0.21
CA ALA A 4 0.39 -19.80 0.01
C ALA A 4 0.97 -20.28 -1.33
N ALA A 5 0.74 -21.54 -1.69
CA ALA A 5 1.14 -22.08 -3.00
C ALA A 5 0.45 -21.35 -4.17
N ALA A 6 -0.83 -20.98 -4.00
CA ALA A 6 -1.57 -20.19 -4.98
C ALA A 6 -0.97 -18.79 -5.16
N VAL A 7 -0.64 -18.09 -4.06
CA VAL A 7 0.04 -16.79 -4.11
C VAL A 7 1.39 -16.88 -4.84
N ASN A 8 2.19 -17.91 -4.58
CA ASN A 8 3.45 -18.13 -5.29
C ASN A 8 3.23 -18.40 -6.79
N SER A 9 2.24 -19.21 -7.14
CA SER A 9 1.89 -19.47 -8.55
C SER A 9 1.46 -18.19 -9.26
N CYS A 10 0.69 -17.33 -8.58
CA CYS A 10 0.32 -16.01 -9.09
C CYS A 10 1.54 -15.12 -9.33
N TYR A 11 2.53 -15.15 -8.43
CA TYR A 11 3.80 -14.45 -8.64
C TYR A 11 4.50 -14.94 -9.91
N ASP A 12 4.68 -16.25 -10.07
CA ASP A 12 5.38 -16.82 -11.22
C ASP A 12 4.68 -16.47 -12.55
N ILE A 13 3.34 -16.54 -12.58
CA ILE A 13 2.55 -16.13 -13.76
C ILE A 13 2.73 -14.64 -14.05
N SER A 14 2.72 -13.80 -13.01
CA SER A 14 2.84 -12.34 -13.18
C SER A 14 4.20 -11.92 -13.77
N CYS A 15 5.26 -12.71 -13.55
CA CYS A 15 6.58 -12.44 -14.11
C CYS A 15 6.67 -12.71 -15.62
N GLY A 16 5.82 -13.60 -16.16
CA GLY A 16 5.82 -13.96 -17.58
C GLY A 16 4.69 -13.36 -18.41
N TYR A 17 3.58 -12.96 -17.77
CA TYR A 17 2.33 -12.69 -18.47
C TYR A 17 1.58 -11.46 -17.92
N ASP A 18 1.88 -10.28 -18.47
CA ASP A 18 1.23 -9.01 -18.11
C ASP A 18 -0.30 -9.03 -18.30
N VAL A 19 -0.81 -9.82 -19.24
CA VAL A 19 -2.25 -9.91 -19.54
C VAL A 19 -3.09 -10.36 -18.33
N PHE A 20 -2.50 -11.10 -17.39
CA PHE A 20 -3.20 -11.57 -16.19
C PHE A 20 -2.99 -10.66 -14.98
N LEU A 21 -2.10 -9.67 -15.07
CA LEU A 21 -1.62 -8.93 -13.90
C LEU A 21 -2.74 -8.25 -13.12
N SER A 22 -3.73 -7.67 -13.80
CA SER A 22 -4.86 -7.01 -13.12
C SER A 22 -5.65 -8.00 -12.24
N LYS A 23 -5.96 -9.20 -12.76
CA LYS A 23 -6.69 -10.23 -12.01
C LYS A 23 -5.84 -10.82 -10.90
N ILE A 24 -4.53 -10.96 -11.14
CA ILE A 24 -3.60 -11.41 -10.13
C ILE A 24 -3.53 -10.40 -8.98
N ILE A 25 -3.43 -9.10 -9.26
CA ILE A 25 -3.42 -8.07 -8.22
C ILE A 25 -4.72 -8.11 -7.39
N GLU A 26 -5.89 -8.26 -8.03
CA GLU A 26 -7.17 -8.41 -7.32
C GLU A 26 -7.17 -9.63 -6.39
N TYR A 27 -6.70 -10.78 -6.88
CA TYR A 27 -6.57 -11.99 -6.07
C TYR A 27 -5.61 -11.79 -4.90
N ILE A 28 -4.41 -11.23 -5.15
CA ILE A 28 -3.40 -10.99 -4.12
C ILE A 28 -3.93 -10.04 -3.03
N VAL A 29 -4.62 -8.97 -3.41
CA VAL A 29 -5.23 -8.04 -2.45
C VAL A 29 -6.30 -8.73 -1.60
N SER A 30 -7.10 -9.64 -2.18
CA SER A 30 -8.09 -10.40 -1.40
C SER A 30 -7.46 -11.29 -0.31
N MET A 31 -6.19 -11.68 -0.47
CA MET A 31 -5.46 -12.46 0.53
C MET A 31 -4.96 -11.61 1.71
N PHE A 32 -5.19 -10.29 1.72
CA PHE A 32 -4.85 -9.44 2.85
C PHE A 32 -5.80 -9.65 4.03
N ASP A 33 -7.01 -10.14 3.78
CA ASP A 33 -8.00 -10.46 4.81
C ASP A 33 -7.96 -11.94 5.23
N ASP A 34 -6.92 -12.69 4.82
CA ASP A 34 -6.77 -14.10 5.16
C ASP A 34 -6.57 -14.29 6.67
N ASP A 35 -7.27 -15.29 7.21
CA ASP A 35 -7.23 -15.72 8.61
C ASP A 35 -5.82 -16.18 9.07
N ILE A 36 -4.93 -16.52 8.14
CA ILE A 36 -3.55 -16.94 8.42
C ILE A 36 -2.58 -15.80 8.13
N GLU A 37 -1.93 -15.27 9.17
CA GLU A 37 -0.97 -14.15 9.05
C GLU A 37 0.15 -14.40 8.05
N HIS A 38 0.68 -15.63 7.99
CA HIS A 38 1.70 -15.98 6.99
C HIS A 38 1.23 -15.79 5.55
N VAL A 39 -0.05 -16.09 5.25
CA VAL A 39 -0.63 -15.90 3.92
C VAL A 39 -0.77 -14.41 3.61
N ARG A 40 -1.27 -13.61 4.57
CA ARG A 40 -1.36 -12.15 4.43
C ARG A 40 -0.01 -11.51 4.15
N LEU A 41 1.01 -11.87 4.94
CA LEU A 41 2.36 -11.34 4.76
C LEU A 41 2.94 -11.73 3.40
N LEU A 42 2.74 -12.97 2.97
CA LEU A 42 3.18 -13.44 1.66
C LEU A 42 2.48 -12.67 0.52
N ALA A 43 1.17 -12.41 0.65
CA ALA A 43 0.41 -11.64 -0.31
C ALA A 43 0.93 -10.20 -0.41
N MET A 44 1.18 -9.52 0.72
CA MET A 44 1.71 -8.14 0.73
C MET A 44 3.10 -8.07 0.09
N ARG A 45 4.00 -8.99 0.44
CA ARG A 45 5.32 -9.08 -0.19
C ARG A 45 5.24 -9.36 -1.69
N THR A 46 4.30 -10.19 -2.10
CA THR A 46 4.05 -10.50 -3.52
C THR A 46 3.54 -9.26 -4.25
N LEU A 47 2.58 -8.53 -3.68
CA LEU A 47 2.07 -7.29 -4.25
C LEU A 47 3.20 -6.27 -4.46
N GLY A 48 4.09 -6.11 -3.49
CA GLY A 48 5.24 -5.20 -3.59
C GLY A 48 6.20 -5.54 -4.73
N LYS A 49 6.25 -6.79 -5.19
CA LYS A 49 7.07 -7.21 -6.33
C LYS A 49 6.37 -7.00 -7.67
N ILE A 50 5.06 -7.23 -7.74
CA ILE A 50 4.32 -7.30 -9.01
C ILE A 50 3.59 -6.00 -9.36
N ALA A 51 3.35 -5.12 -8.37
CA ALA A 51 2.58 -3.89 -8.55
C ALA A 51 3.46 -2.64 -8.79
N ASN A 52 4.74 -2.81 -9.09
CA ASN A 52 5.64 -1.69 -9.33
C ASN A 52 5.14 -0.80 -10.48
N GLY A 53 4.92 0.49 -10.18
CA GLY A 53 4.38 1.49 -11.09
C GLY A 53 2.89 1.32 -11.45
N LYS A 54 2.21 0.31 -10.89
CA LYS A 54 0.79 0.04 -11.17
C LYS A 54 -0.11 0.96 -10.32
N VAL A 55 -1.25 1.31 -10.88
CA VAL A 55 -2.25 2.14 -10.20
C VAL A 55 -3.19 1.22 -9.42
N LEU A 56 -3.21 1.36 -8.10
CA LEU A 56 -4.19 0.69 -7.25
C LEU A 56 -5.49 1.49 -7.21
N ARG A 57 -6.61 0.75 -7.28
CA ARG A 57 -7.97 1.30 -7.15
C ARG A 57 -8.29 1.57 -5.67
N GLY A 58 -9.25 2.46 -5.41
CA GLY A 58 -9.65 2.84 -4.05
C GLY A 58 -9.91 1.65 -3.12
N GLU A 59 -10.68 0.66 -3.57
CA GLU A 59 -10.96 -0.58 -2.81
C GLU A 59 -9.68 -1.35 -2.42
N GLN A 60 -8.71 -1.45 -3.34
CA GLN A 60 -7.45 -2.14 -3.08
C GLN A 60 -6.58 -1.39 -2.06
N VAL A 61 -6.63 -0.05 -2.11
CA VAL A 61 -5.94 0.78 -1.12
C VAL A 61 -6.64 0.71 0.22
N ILE A 62 -7.98 0.63 0.28
CA ILE A 62 -8.72 0.45 1.53
C ILE A 62 -8.25 -0.82 2.27
N SER A 63 -8.04 -1.94 1.58
CA SER A 63 -7.46 -3.15 2.19
C SER A 63 -6.06 -2.88 2.78
N ILE A 64 -5.23 -2.05 2.13
CA ILE A 64 -3.94 -1.61 2.68
C ILE A 64 -4.14 -0.75 3.94
N LEU A 65 -5.08 0.19 3.92
CA LEU A 65 -5.35 1.10 5.04
C LEU A 65 -5.72 0.33 6.32
N THR A 66 -6.51 -0.73 6.19
CA THR A 66 -6.94 -1.58 7.31
C THR A 66 -5.76 -2.27 8.00
N GLU A 67 -4.79 -2.77 7.23
CA GLU A 67 -3.66 -3.55 7.74
C GLU A 67 -2.45 -2.67 8.15
N LEU A 68 -2.41 -1.39 7.77
CA LEU A 68 -1.36 -0.43 8.20
C LEU A 68 -1.28 -0.22 9.72
N LEU A 69 -2.31 -0.65 10.46
CA LEU A 69 -2.33 -0.63 11.92
C LEU A 69 -2.22 -2.00 12.59
N SER A 70 -1.88 -3.03 11.82
CA SER A 70 -1.67 -4.36 12.35
C SER A 70 -0.67 -4.35 13.52
N ARG A 71 -0.89 -5.23 14.51
CA ARG A 71 0.07 -5.40 15.61
C ARG A 71 1.39 -6.00 15.11
N SER A 72 1.34 -6.75 14.01
CA SER A 72 2.51 -7.39 13.40
C SER A 72 3.38 -6.35 12.68
N TYR A 73 4.64 -6.23 13.10
CA TYR A 73 5.62 -5.35 12.46
C TYR A 73 5.90 -5.77 11.02
N ASP A 74 5.99 -7.08 10.76
CA ASP A 74 6.29 -7.61 9.42
C ASP A 74 5.22 -7.23 8.41
N ILE A 75 3.94 -7.27 8.82
CA ILE A 75 2.81 -6.82 8.02
C ILE A 75 2.94 -5.34 7.68
N ARG A 76 3.14 -4.48 8.68
CA ARG A 76 3.27 -3.03 8.46
C ARG A 76 4.47 -2.71 7.57
N SER A 77 5.61 -3.36 7.80
CA SER A 77 6.81 -3.17 6.97
C SER A 77 6.59 -3.63 5.53
N ALA A 78 5.92 -4.75 5.29
CA ALA A 78 5.61 -5.20 3.93
C ALA A 78 4.68 -4.22 3.20
N LEU A 79 3.69 -3.65 3.90
CA LEU A 79 2.82 -2.62 3.34
C LEU A 79 3.56 -1.33 3.03
N HIS A 80 4.52 -0.92 3.86
CA HIS A 80 5.38 0.21 3.56
C HIS A 80 6.13 -0.01 2.22
N ASP A 81 6.66 -1.21 1.98
CA ASP A 81 7.31 -1.52 0.71
C ASP A 81 6.34 -1.55 -0.48
N VAL A 82 5.09 -1.99 -0.30
CA VAL A 82 4.04 -1.87 -1.34
C VAL A 82 3.79 -0.41 -1.69
N LEU A 83 3.55 0.43 -0.68
CA LEU A 83 3.18 1.84 -0.87
C LEU A 83 4.26 2.65 -1.59
N ARG A 84 5.51 2.25 -1.44
CA ARG A 84 6.68 2.85 -2.09
C ARG A 84 6.68 2.68 -3.60
N VAL A 85 6.12 1.58 -4.11
CA VAL A 85 6.22 1.21 -5.54
C VAL A 85 4.93 1.43 -6.33
N VAL A 86 3.79 1.63 -5.67
CA VAL A 86 2.49 1.79 -6.33
C VAL A 86 2.11 3.25 -6.58
N LYS A 87 1.17 3.45 -7.51
CA LYS A 87 0.44 4.70 -7.71
C LYS A 87 -0.97 4.57 -7.15
N ILE A 88 -1.54 5.68 -6.69
CA ILE A 88 -2.90 5.75 -6.14
C ILE A 88 -3.80 6.35 -7.22
N GLY A 89 -4.95 5.72 -7.48
CA GLY A 89 -5.83 6.11 -8.59
C GLY A 89 -6.68 7.37 -8.34
N ASP A 90 -6.81 7.82 -7.09
CA ASP A 90 -7.68 8.95 -6.75
C ASP A 90 -7.13 9.78 -5.56
N PRO A 91 -7.38 11.10 -5.56
CA PRO A 91 -6.86 12.00 -4.52
C PRO A 91 -7.51 11.80 -3.14
N THR A 92 -8.74 11.28 -3.08
CA THR A 92 -9.46 11.05 -1.82
C THR A 92 -8.79 9.93 -1.02
N THR A 93 -8.53 8.82 -1.68
CA THR A 93 -7.83 7.67 -1.12
C THR A 93 -6.39 8.03 -0.75
N LEU A 94 -5.69 8.85 -1.56
CA LEU A 94 -4.36 9.35 -1.22
C LEU A 94 -4.37 10.19 0.08
N HIS A 95 -5.39 11.01 0.27
CA HIS A 95 -5.57 11.78 1.50
C HIS A 95 -5.85 10.88 2.72
N GLN A 96 -6.71 9.87 2.58
CA GLN A 96 -6.95 8.87 3.62
C GLN A 96 -5.68 8.10 3.99
N LEU A 97 -4.89 7.71 2.98
CA LEU A 97 -3.61 7.05 3.16
C LEU A 97 -2.60 7.90 3.92
N PHE A 98 -2.53 9.20 3.60
CA PHE A 98 -1.70 10.14 4.36
C PHE A 98 -2.06 10.15 5.85
N HIS A 99 -3.35 10.32 6.18
CA HIS A 99 -3.79 10.32 7.58
C HIS A 99 -3.51 8.99 8.28
N ARG A 100 -3.71 7.86 7.59
CA ARG A 100 -3.41 6.54 8.14
C ARG A 100 -1.93 6.34 8.45
N LEU A 101 -1.04 6.85 7.60
CA LEU A 101 0.41 6.82 7.79
C LEU A 101 0.84 7.73 8.95
N VAL A 102 0.25 8.92 9.10
CA VAL A 102 0.51 9.80 10.25
C VAL A 102 0.10 9.12 11.56
N GLU A 103 -1.07 8.48 11.59
CA GLU A 103 -1.52 7.74 12.76
C GLU A 103 -0.65 6.49 13.03
N ASN A 104 -0.13 5.83 11.99
CA ASN A 104 0.87 4.77 12.16
C ASN A 104 2.10 5.28 12.93
N ILE A 105 2.65 6.46 12.59
CA ILE A 105 3.76 7.07 13.34
C ILE A 105 3.38 7.40 14.79
N GLN A 106 2.14 7.83 15.02
CA GLN A 106 1.67 8.14 16.37
C GLN A 106 1.63 6.88 17.24
N ARG A 107 1.15 5.77 16.67
CA ARG A 107 0.97 4.50 17.37
C ARG A 107 2.26 3.66 17.46
N PHE A 108 3.08 3.65 16.42
CA PHE A 108 4.28 2.83 16.28
C PHE A 108 5.48 3.70 15.96
N LYS A 109 6.12 4.24 17.00
CA LYS A 109 7.27 5.15 16.85
C LYS A 109 8.45 4.52 16.10
N THR A 110 8.60 3.20 16.17
CA THR A 110 9.59 2.40 15.44
C THR A 110 9.46 2.52 13.92
N ASP A 111 8.26 2.82 13.42
CA ASP A 111 7.95 2.81 12.00
C ASP A 111 8.23 4.16 11.33
N THR A 112 8.56 5.20 12.12
CA THR A 112 8.72 6.59 11.69
C THR A 112 9.56 6.73 10.43
N TYR A 113 10.75 6.12 10.39
CA TYR A 113 11.63 6.22 9.23
C TYR A 113 11.02 5.58 7.98
N SER A 114 10.45 4.38 8.12
CA SER A 114 9.80 3.69 7.00
C SER A 114 8.60 4.45 6.47
N VAL A 115 7.78 5.04 7.35
CA VAL A 115 6.62 5.84 6.94
C VAL A 115 7.05 7.13 6.24
N LEU A 116 8.05 7.85 6.76
CA LEU A 116 8.56 9.06 6.11
C LEU A 116 9.10 8.75 4.70
N ARG A 117 9.76 7.60 4.54
CA ARG A 117 10.19 7.12 3.23
C ARG A 117 9.00 6.82 2.31
N CYS A 118 7.95 6.16 2.81
CA CYS A 118 6.72 5.94 2.06
C CYS A 118 6.09 7.25 1.61
N LEU A 119 5.95 8.23 2.50
CA LEU A 119 5.36 9.53 2.18
C LEU A 119 6.15 10.26 1.09
N LYS A 120 7.49 10.21 1.13
CA LYS A 120 8.35 10.76 0.08
C LYS A 120 8.07 10.08 -1.27
N GLU A 121 8.13 8.75 -1.33
CA GLU A 121 8.00 7.99 -2.58
C GLU A 121 6.56 8.06 -3.13
N LEU A 122 5.53 7.99 -2.27
CA LEU A 122 4.13 8.23 -2.63
C LEU A 122 3.92 9.62 -3.22
N GLY A 123 4.49 10.65 -2.60
CA GLY A 123 4.39 12.02 -3.11
C GLY A 123 5.02 12.19 -4.49
N GLN A 124 6.16 11.54 -4.73
CA GLN A 124 6.83 11.53 -6.03
C GLN A 124 6.03 10.78 -7.09
N ASN A 125 5.46 9.62 -6.75
CA ASN A 125 4.68 8.79 -7.66
C ASN A 125 3.31 9.38 -8.02
N ASN A 126 2.78 10.29 -7.19
CA ASN A 126 1.43 10.85 -7.28
C ASN A 126 1.42 12.40 -7.29
N SER A 127 2.46 13.03 -7.85
CA SER A 127 2.68 14.49 -7.80
C SER A 127 1.50 15.32 -8.29
N ALA A 128 0.75 14.83 -9.29
CA ALA A 128 -0.45 15.49 -9.81
C ALA A 128 -1.55 15.65 -8.75
N PHE A 129 -1.70 14.68 -7.84
CA PHE A 129 -2.70 14.72 -6.78
C PHE A 129 -2.21 15.48 -5.55
N ILE A 130 -0.90 15.45 -5.27
CA ILE A 130 -0.33 16.21 -4.14
C ILE A 130 -0.61 17.70 -4.27
N ALA A 131 -0.50 18.28 -5.47
CA ALA A 131 -0.81 19.69 -5.71
C ALA A 131 -2.25 20.06 -5.30
N LEU A 132 -3.21 19.16 -5.54
CA LEU A 132 -4.62 19.36 -5.16
C LEU A 132 -4.85 19.17 -3.65
N LEU A 133 -4.01 18.38 -2.98
CA LEU A 133 -4.14 18.07 -1.56
C LEU A 133 -3.38 19.04 -0.66
N LEU A 134 -2.41 19.81 -1.18
CA LEU A 134 -1.61 20.76 -0.41
C LEU A 134 -2.44 21.66 0.53
N PRO A 135 -3.54 22.29 0.11
CA PRO A 135 -4.37 23.12 0.99
C PRO A 135 -5.02 22.36 2.15
N LYS A 136 -5.23 21.05 1.99
CA LYS A 136 -5.84 20.17 3.00
C LYS A 136 -4.79 19.56 3.94
N LEU A 137 -3.57 19.34 3.44
CA LEU A 137 -2.47 18.71 4.17
C LEU A 137 -1.71 19.70 5.04
N LEU A 138 -1.61 20.96 4.59
CA LEU A 138 -0.97 22.03 5.34
C LEU A 138 -2.08 22.96 5.86
N PRO A 139 -2.13 23.26 7.17
CA PRO A 139 -3.02 24.29 7.67
C PRO A 139 -2.62 25.63 7.02
N MET A 140 -3.35 26.07 5.99
CA MET A 140 -3.07 27.32 5.26
C MET A 140 -3.35 28.59 6.06
N HIS A 141 -3.63 28.48 7.36
CA HIS A 141 -3.89 29.61 8.24
C HIS A 141 -2.63 30.29 8.79
N LEU A 142 -1.42 29.83 8.45
CA LEU A 142 -0.17 30.47 8.92
C LEU A 142 0.33 31.65 8.07
N TYR A 143 -0.40 32.09 7.04
CA TYR A 143 0.06 33.12 6.09
C TYR A 143 -0.98 34.19 5.69
N LEU A 144 -1.92 34.54 6.57
CA LEU A 144 -2.75 35.75 6.41
C LEU A 144 -2.77 36.56 7.71
#